data_AF-A0A292Z1Q2-F1
#
_entry.id   AF-A0A292Z1Q2-F1
#
_cell.length_a   1.000
_cell.length_b   1.000
_cell.length_c   1.000
_cell.angle_alpha   90.00
_cell.angle_beta   90.00
_cell.angle_gamma   90.00
#
_symmetry.space_group_name_H-M   'P 1'
#
loop_
_entity.id
_entity.type
_entity.pdbx_description
1 polymer ?
#
loop_
_entity_poly.entity_id
_entity_poly.type
_entity_poly.pdbx_seq_one_letter_code
_entity_poly.pdbx_strand_id
1 'polypeptide(L)' 'MSPMDHHEKMRLRAAAFRATRLYPGPVGEMISKELLTWEEFGYRLGGAQLISRLVDHVLKTPLATQGEAAA' A
#
# COMPACT_ATOMS: atom_id res chain seq x y z
N MET A 1 20.99 7.42 -10.59
CA MET A 1 19.86 7.46 -9.63
C MET A 1 18.62 7.80 -10.45
N SER A 2 17.82 6.81 -10.85
CA SER A 2 16.67 7.07 -11.72
C SER A 2 15.46 7.46 -10.86
N PRO A 3 14.72 8.51 -11.23
CA PRO A 3 13.43 8.81 -10.63
C PRO A 3 12.51 7.58 -10.74
N MET A 4 11.67 7.38 -9.73
CA MET A 4 10.65 6.32 -9.76
C MET A 4 9.75 6.48 -10.99
N ASP A 5 9.52 5.38 -11.72
CA ASP A 5 8.71 5.41 -12.93
C ASP A 5 7.25 5.81 -12.63
N HIS A 6 6.58 6.43 -13.61
CA HIS A 6 5.20 6.88 -13.46
C HIS A 6 4.26 5.72 -13.10
N HIS A 7 4.47 4.53 -13.68
CA HIS A 7 3.68 3.34 -13.38
C HIS A 7 3.86 2.88 -11.93
N GLU A 8 5.08 2.97 -11.40
CA GLU A 8 5.39 2.61 -10.02
C GLU A 8 4.73 3.58 -9.03
N LYS A 9 4.74 4.89 -9.33
CA LYS A 9 4.00 5.90 -8.55
C LYS A 9 2.50 5.64 -8.54
N MET A 10 1.91 5.35 -9.69
CA MET A 10 0.49 5.00 -9.78
C MET A 10 0.16 3.74 -8.98
N ARG A 11 1.03 2.73 -9.02
CA ARG A 11 0.86 1.48 -8.28
C ARG A 11 0.90 1.70 -6.76
N LEU A 12 1.81 2.54 -6.27
CA LEU A 12 1.87 2.94 -4.86
C LEU A 12 0.60 3.66 -4.41
N ARG A 13 0.12 4.63 -5.20
CA ARG A 13 -1.15 5.33 -4.92
C ARG A 13 -2.34 4.37 -4.87
N ALA A 14 -2.45 3.48 -5.85
CA ALA A 14 -3.52 2.49 -5.90
C ALA A 14 -3.50 1.57 -4.66
N ALA A 15 -2.30 1.12 -4.24
CA ALA A 15 -2.14 0.33 -3.03
C ALA A 15 -2.51 1.13 -1.76
N ALA A 16 -2.11 2.40 -1.66
CA ALA A 16 -2.45 3.27 -0.51
C ALA A 16 -3.97 3.42 -0.34
N PHE A 17 -4.69 3.73 -1.41
CA PHE A 17 -6.16 3.83 -1.38
C PHE A 17 -6.84 2.49 -1.08
N ARG A 18 -6.25 1.40 -1.56
CA ARG A 18 -6.80 0.06 -1.34
C ARG A 18 -6.57 -0.43 0.10
N ALA A 19 -5.47 -0.04 0.73
CA ALA A 19 -5.09 -0.51 2.07
C ALA A 19 -6.17 -0.21 3.12
N THR A 20 -6.82 0.95 3.04
CA THR A 20 -7.89 1.34 3.99
C THR A 20 -9.15 0.48 3.87
N ARG A 21 -9.37 -0.14 2.71
CA ARG A 21 -10.47 -1.08 2.48
C ARG A 21 -10.11 -2.50 2.88
N LEU A 22 -8.85 -2.88 2.71
CA LEU A 22 -8.34 -4.21 3.07
C LEU A 22 -8.11 -4.34 4.59
N TYR A 23 -7.69 -3.25 5.24
CA TYR A 23 -7.43 -3.17 6.67
C TYR A 23 -8.21 -1.99 7.28
N PRO A 24 -9.50 -2.16 7.60
CA PRO A 24 -10.27 -1.09 8.22
C PRO A 24 -9.65 -0.63 9.55
N GLY A 25 -9.67 0.68 9.81
CA GLY A 25 -9.16 1.28 11.03
C GLY A 25 -7.68 1.71 10.96
N PRO A 26 -7.03 1.93 12.13
CA PRO A 26 -5.75 2.62 12.21
C PRO A 26 -4.60 1.93 11.47
N VAL A 27 -4.68 0.60 11.30
CA VAL A 27 -3.67 -0.19 10.57
C VAL A 27 -3.68 0.16 9.07
N GLY A 28 -4.85 0.23 8.43
CA GLY A 28 -4.93 0.61 7.02
C GLY A 28 -4.57 2.07 6.77
N GLU A 29 -4.89 2.97 7.71
CA GLU A 29 -4.45 4.36 7.65
C GLU A 29 -2.92 4.49 7.72
N MET A 30 -2.28 3.75 8.62
CA MET A 30 -0.82 3.71 8.74
C MET A 30 -0.17 3.22 7.43
N ILE A 31 -0.68 2.11 6.88
CA ILE A 31 -0.18 1.55 5.61
C ILE A 31 -0.35 2.56 4.48
N SER A 32 -1.51 3.20 4.39
CA SER A 32 -1.80 4.20 3.35
C SER A 32 -0.81 5.38 3.41
N LYS A 33 -0.59 5.93 4.62
CA LYS A 33 0.35 7.04 4.83
C LYS A 33 1.77 6.65 4.44
N GLU A 34 2.24 5.48 4.88
CA GLU A 34 3.58 4.99 4.53
C GLU A 34 3.76 4.87 3.01
N LEU A 35 2.80 4.26 2.30
CA LEU A 35 2.89 4.09 0.83
C LEU A 35 2.90 5.43 0.07
N LEU A 36 2.18 6.45 0.56
CA LEU A 36 2.21 7.80 0.01
C LEU A 36 3.55 8.51 0.29
N THR A 37 4.09 8.35 1.50
CA THR A 37 5.43 8.85 1.85
C THR A 37 6.50 8.21 0.95
N TRP A 38 6.38 6.93 0.64
CA TRP A 38 7.28 6.25 -0.30
C TRP A 38 7.17 6.76 -1.74
N GLU A 39 5.97 7.12 -2.19
CA GLU A 39 5.75 7.74 -3.50
C GLU A 39 6.39 9.13 -3.60
N GLU A 40 6.36 9.89 -2.50
CA GLU A 40 6.89 11.25 -2.41
C GLU A 40 8.42 11.30 -2.27
N PHE A 41 9.00 10.48 -1.39
CA PHE A 41 10.41 10.57 -1.01
C PHE A 41 11.31 9.47 -1.61
N GLY A 42 10.73 8.37 -2.07
CA GLY A 42 11.46 7.23 -2.64
C GLY A 42 12.35 6.48 -1.65
N TYR A 43 13.28 5.67 -2.19
CA TYR A 43 14.13 4.70 -1.47
C TYR A 43 15.14 5.25 -0.45
N ARG A 44 15.00 6.51 0.01
CA ARG A 44 15.98 7.20 0.89
C ARG A 44 16.24 6.51 2.22
N LEU A 45 15.42 5.53 2.61
CA LEU A 45 15.50 4.86 3.90
C LEU A 45 15.82 3.35 3.82
N GLY A 46 16.21 2.81 2.65
CA GLY A 46 16.71 1.44 2.56
C GLY A 46 15.68 0.39 3.00
N GLY A 47 14.66 0.15 2.17
CA GLY A 47 13.57 -0.77 2.53
C GLY A 47 12.72 -1.24 1.35
N ALA A 48 13.24 -1.07 0.12
CA ALA A 48 12.52 -1.30 -1.14
C ALA A 48 11.66 -2.57 -1.15
N GLN A 49 12.27 -3.66 -0.69
CA GLN A 49 11.70 -4.99 -0.79
C GLN A 49 10.52 -5.22 0.17
N LEU A 50 10.44 -4.49 1.29
CA LEU A 50 9.25 -4.54 2.15
C LEU A 50 8.08 -3.85 1.46
N ILE A 51 8.31 -2.65 0.91
CA ILE A 51 7.27 -1.86 0.24
C ILE A 51 6.76 -2.56 -1.01
N SER A 52 7.65 -3.13 -1.84
CA SER A 52 7.22 -3.92 -3.01
C SER A 52 6.35 -5.11 -2.59
N ARG A 53 6.72 -5.84 -1.53
CA ARG A 53 5.92 -6.95 -1.01
C ARG A 53 4.58 -6.49 -0.44
N LEU A 54 4.56 -5.36 0.26
CA LEU A 54 3.34 -4.78 0.83
C LEU A 54 2.38 -4.31 -0.27
N VAL A 55 2.89 -3.62 -1.29
CA VAL A 55 2.10 -3.23 -2.47
C VAL A 55 1.50 -4.46 -3.14
N ASP A 56 2.30 -5.50 -3.37
CA ASP A 56 1.84 -6.75 -3.96
C ASP A 56 0.76 -7.42 -3.11
N HIS A 57 0.98 -7.51 -1.80
CA HIS A 57 0.03 -8.05 -0.86
C HIS A 57 -1.30 -7.29 -0.90
N VAL A 58 -1.27 -5.97 -0.80
CA VAL A 58 -2.49 -5.14 -0.78
C VAL A 58 -3.26 -5.26 -2.10
N LEU A 59 -2.57 -5.22 -3.24
CA LEU A 59 -3.22 -5.28 -4.55
C LEU A 59 -3.78 -6.66 -4.88
N LYS A 60 -3.13 -7.74 -4.45
CA LYS A 60 -3.51 -9.12 -4.79
C LYS A 60 -4.46 -9.75 -3.78
N THR A 61 -4.47 -9.29 -2.52
CA THR A 61 -5.36 -9.86 -1.49
C THR A 61 -6.81 -9.52 -1.82
N PRO A 62 -7.73 -10.49 -1.89
CA PRO A 62 -9.15 -10.22 -2.06
C PRO A 62 -9.69 -9.34 -0.93
N LEU A 63 -10.61 -8.43 -1.21
CA LEU A 63 -11.37 -7.81 -0.12
C LEU A 63 -12.31 -8.88 0.43
N ALA A 64 -12.20 -9.20 1.72
CA ALA A 64 -13.25 -9.95 2.38
C ALA A 64 -14.55 -9.15 2.25
N THR A 65 -15.59 -9.76 1.69
CA THR A 65 -16.95 -9.21 1.76
C THR A 65 -17.28 -9.09 3.24
N GLN A 66 -17.49 -7.88 3.74
CA GLN A 66 -17.85 -7.62 5.13
C GLN A 66 -19.21 -8.29 5.42
N GLY A 67 -19.18 -9.56 5.83
CA GLY A 67 -20.38 -10.37 6.05
C GLY A 67 -20.16 -11.62 6.93
N GLU A 68 -18.93 -12.08 7.14
CA GLU A 68 -18.66 -13.29 7.95
C GLU A 68 -18.06 -13.03 9.34
N ALA A 69 -17.77 -11.78 9.71
CA ALA A 69 -17.13 -11.45 11.01
C ALA A 69 -18.13 -11.05 12.12
N ALA A 70 -19.43 -11.31 11.94
CA ALA A 70 -20.47 -10.99 12.91
C ALA A 70 -21.52 -12.12 13.05
N ALA A 71 -21.06 -13.37 13.10
CA ALA A 71 -21.88 -14.54 13.44
C ALA A 71 -21.27 -15.30 14.63
#